data_AF-A0A3M1LYC9-F1
#
_entry.id   AF-A0A3M1LYC9-F1
#
_cell.length_a   1.000
_cell.length_b   1.000
_cell.length_c   1.000
_cell.angle_alpha   90.00
_cell.angle_beta   90.00
_cell.angle_gamma   90.00
#
_symmetry.space_group_name_H-M   'P 1'
#
loop_
_entity.id
_entity.type
_entity.pdbx_description
1 polymer ?
#
loop_
_entity_poly.entity_id
_entity_poly.type
_entity_poly.pdbx_seq_one_letter_code
_entity_poly.pdbx_strand_id
1 'polypeptide(L)'
;PPPPPPPAPPAPAEAPAEAAQDRPANRLQVVAETPAKQPPAPVEMAEDDSELRSFARKLGAASLPELLEASAAYTTLVRGQTRFSRRDIMLALDEIERDQDFTQEARIKSFGKLLRRGSIVRVDDGKFALSRSTRFSYEEKLSATG
;
A
#
# COMPACT_ATOMS: atom_id res chain seq x y z
N PRO A 1 -44.73 -51.56 -20.91
CA PRO A 1 -44.40 -50.18 -21.32
C PRO A 1 -43.61 -49.45 -20.22
N PRO A 2 -42.52 -48.75 -20.58
CA PRO A 2 -42.62 -47.33 -20.95
C PRO A 2 -42.02 -46.99 -22.34
N PRO A 3 -42.38 -45.82 -22.93
CA PRO A 3 -42.03 -45.42 -24.30
C PRO A 3 -40.57 -44.96 -24.48
N PRO A 4 -40.04 -44.94 -25.73
CA PRO A 4 -38.63 -44.71 -26.02
C PRO A 4 -38.23 -43.22 -25.97
N PRO A 5 -36.97 -42.90 -25.58
CA PRO A 5 -36.38 -41.60 -25.87
C PRO A 5 -35.87 -41.53 -27.33
N PRO A 6 -36.16 -40.47 -28.10
CA PRO A 6 -35.48 -40.17 -29.36
C PRO A 6 -34.36 -39.10 -29.14
N PRO A 7 -33.48 -38.80 -30.13
CA PRO A 7 -32.27 -39.57 -30.46
C PRO A 7 -30.96 -38.74 -30.38
N ALA A 8 -29.83 -39.44 -30.50
CA ALA A 8 -28.42 -39.01 -30.43
C ALA A 8 -27.98 -38.03 -31.57
N PRO A 9 -26.74 -37.46 -31.58
CA PRO A 9 -25.53 -38.18 -32.03
C PRO A 9 -24.20 -37.65 -31.38
N PRO A 10 -22.99 -37.83 -31.95
CA PRO A 10 -21.90 -38.64 -31.37
C PRO A 10 -20.70 -37.84 -30.85
N ALA A 11 -19.88 -38.48 -30.01
CA ALA A 11 -18.50 -38.04 -29.75
C ALA A 11 -17.67 -38.16 -31.04
N PRO A 12 -16.63 -37.32 -31.26
CA PRO A 12 -15.30 -37.77 -30.83
C PRO A 12 -14.30 -36.66 -30.43
N ALA A 13 -13.46 -37.01 -29.46
CA ALA A 13 -12.00 -36.87 -29.48
C ALA A 13 -11.31 -35.49 -29.51
N GLU A 14 -10.11 -35.52 -28.92
CA GLU A 14 -8.94 -34.66 -29.15
C GLU A 14 -8.87 -33.30 -28.45
N ALA A 15 -8.18 -33.30 -27.31
CA ALA A 15 -7.10 -32.33 -27.10
C ALA A 15 -5.99 -32.63 -28.13
N PRO A 16 -5.31 -31.62 -28.72
CA PRO A 16 -4.18 -31.01 -28.02
C PRO A 16 -3.84 -29.53 -28.36
N ALA A 17 -2.96 -28.99 -27.53
CA ALA A 17 -1.80 -28.14 -27.86
C ALA A 17 -1.93 -26.78 -28.59
N GLU A 18 -1.35 -25.79 -27.90
CA GLU A 18 -0.34 -24.85 -28.41
C GLU A 18 -0.73 -23.59 -29.21
N ALA A 19 -0.35 -22.48 -28.56
CA ALA A 19 0.50 -21.41 -29.07
C ALA A 19 -0.12 -20.12 -29.62
N ALA A 20 0.60 -19.06 -29.25
CA ALA A 20 0.72 -17.74 -29.88
C ALA A 20 -0.40 -16.70 -29.59
N GLN A 21 0.00 -15.70 -28.79
CA GLN A 21 0.00 -14.26 -29.09
C GLN A 21 -0.95 -13.83 -30.22
N ASP A 22 -1.83 -12.85 -30.04
CA ASP A 22 -1.49 -11.42 -29.97
C ASP A 22 -2.83 -10.63 -29.84
N ARG A 23 -2.76 -9.33 -29.56
CA ARG A 23 -3.86 -8.43 -29.14
C ARG A 23 -4.69 -7.98 -30.37
N PRO A 24 -5.63 -7.00 -30.32
CA PRO A 24 -6.36 -6.32 -29.23
C PRO A 24 -7.90 -6.13 -29.49
N ALA A 25 -8.59 -5.50 -28.52
CA ALA A 25 -9.88 -4.76 -28.64
C ALA A 25 -11.18 -5.60 -28.83
N ASN A 26 -12.36 -5.30 -28.26
CA ASN A 26 -12.90 -4.26 -27.38
C ASN A 26 -14.37 -4.63 -27.06
N ARG A 27 -14.85 -4.30 -25.84
CA ARG A 27 -16.27 -4.10 -25.42
C ARG A 27 -17.20 -5.34 -25.37
N LEU A 28 -17.90 -5.65 -24.26
CA LEU A 28 -18.94 -4.85 -23.61
C LEU A 28 -19.12 -5.19 -22.10
N GLN A 29 -19.08 -4.13 -21.28
CA GLN A 29 -19.86 -3.81 -20.07
C GLN A 29 -20.36 -4.90 -19.10
N VAL A 30 -19.88 -4.82 -17.85
CA VAL A 30 -20.74 -4.94 -16.67
C VAL A 30 -20.48 -3.75 -15.75
N VAL A 31 -21.57 -3.05 -15.44
CA VAL A 31 -21.67 -1.93 -14.52
C VAL A 31 -21.82 -2.48 -13.11
N ALA A 32 -20.94 -2.10 -12.17
CA ALA A 32 -21.28 -1.90 -10.76
C ALA A 32 -20.10 -1.28 -9.99
N GLU A 33 -20.38 -0.12 -9.39
CA GLU A 33 -19.67 0.55 -8.31
C GLU A 33 -18.25 1.06 -8.60
N THR A 34 -18.20 2.27 -9.14
CA THR A 34 -17.06 3.20 -8.97
C THR A 34 -16.77 3.44 -7.49
N PRO A 35 -15.59 3.08 -6.96
CA PRO A 35 -15.02 3.86 -5.87
C PRO A 35 -14.65 5.21 -6.49
N ALA A 36 -15.21 6.28 -5.95
CA ALA A 36 -14.94 7.64 -6.39
C ALA A 36 -13.43 7.83 -6.60
N LYS A 37 -13.07 8.18 -7.83
CA LYS A 37 -11.76 8.69 -8.19
C LYS A 37 -11.63 10.06 -7.54
N GLN A 38 -11.33 10.06 -6.25
CA GLN A 38 -11.02 11.28 -5.51
C GLN A 38 -9.74 11.84 -6.15
N PRO A 39 -9.76 13.03 -6.76
CA PRO A 39 -8.52 13.69 -7.13
C PRO A 39 -7.73 13.90 -5.82
N PRO A 40 -6.41 13.68 -5.79
CA PRO A 40 -5.63 14.10 -4.64
C PRO A 40 -5.85 15.62 -4.51
N ALA A 41 -6.46 16.02 -3.39
CA ALA A 41 -6.56 17.43 -3.05
C ALA A 41 -5.15 18.03 -3.03
N PRO A 42 -4.98 19.32 -3.35
CA PRO A 42 -3.70 20.00 -3.13
C PRO A 42 -3.42 19.91 -1.64
N VAL A 43 -2.44 19.09 -1.27
CA VAL A 43 -1.94 19.02 0.09
C VAL A 43 -1.18 20.31 0.34
N GLU A 44 -1.70 21.17 1.22
CA GLU A 44 -0.99 22.32 1.76
C GLU A 44 0.17 21.80 2.65
N MET A 45 1.28 21.38 2.03
CA MET A 45 2.44 20.74 2.67
C MET A 45 3.45 21.76 3.24
N ALA A 46 3.01 22.77 4.00
CA ALA A 46 3.93 23.81 4.47
C ALA A 46 3.93 24.03 5.99
N GLU A 47 2.89 23.64 6.73
CA GLU A 47 2.86 23.77 8.20
C GLU A 47 3.14 22.45 8.93
N ASP A 48 3.07 21.33 8.21
CA ASP A 48 3.10 19.95 8.74
C ASP A 48 4.53 19.45 9.01
N ASP A 49 5.55 20.07 8.39
CA ASP A 49 6.97 19.69 8.51
C ASP A 49 7.46 19.71 9.97
N SER A 50 6.98 20.66 10.77
CA SER A 50 7.33 20.78 12.18
C SER A 50 6.68 19.69 13.03
N GLU A 51 5.44 19.31 12.70
CA GLU A 51 4.67 18.34 13.46
C GLU A 51 5.19 16.92 13.26
N LEU A 52 5.46 16.51 12.03
CA LEU A 52 6.02 15.19 11.74
C LEU A 52 7.41 15.01 12.37
N ARG A 53 8.30 16.01 12.25
CA ARG A 53 9.63 15.94 12.88
C ARG A 53 9.52 15.89 14.41
N SER A 54 8.59 16.63 14.99
CA SER A 54 8.31 16.59 16.44
C SER A 54 7.73 15.24 16.87
N PHE A 55 6.85 14.66 16.06
CA PHE A 55 6.28 13.34 16.27
C PHE A 55 7.36 12.26 16.28
N ALA A 56 8.24 12.24 15.27
CA ALA A 56 9.34 11.29 15.20
C ALA A 56 10.28 11.38 16.42
N ARG A 57 10.63 12.61 16.84
CA ARG A 57 11.46 12.85 18.04
C ARG A 57 10.78 12.40 19.34
N LYS A 58 9.50 12.74 19.53
CA LYS A 58 8.72 12.32 20.72
C LYS A 58 8.67 10.82 20.88
N LEU A 59 8.62 10.09 19.76
CA LEU A 59 8.59 8.63 19.74
C LEU A 59 9.97 7.98 19.82
N GLY A 60 11.03 8.78 19.90
CA GLY A 60 12.42 8.32 20.00
C GLY A 60 12.96 7.70 18.70
N ALA A 61 12.35 7.99 17.55
CA ALA A 61 12.85 7.51 16.27
C ALA A 61 14.14 8.25 15.89
N ALA A 62 15.23 7.52 15.73
CA ALA A 62 16.55 8.10 15.42
C ALA A 62 17.25 7.39 14.26
N SER A 63 16.98 6.09 14.06
CA SER A 63 17.53 5.36 12.93
C SER A 63 16.63 5.47 11.69
N LEU A 64 17.22 5.43 10.50
CA LEU A 64 16.47 5.43 9.24
C LEU A 64 15.24 4.50 9.18
N PRO A 65 15.30 3.21 9.62
CA PRO A 65 14.10 2.37 9.65
C PRO A 65 13.04 2.85 10.66
N GLU A 66 13.44 3.41 11.81
CA GLU A 66 12.49 3.97 12.78
C GLU A 66 11.86 5.26 12.27
N LEU A 67 12.64 6.11 11.59
CA LEU A 67 12.14 7.34 10.98
C LEU A 67 11.13 7.01 9.89
N LEU A 68 11.42 6.05 9.02
CA LEU A 68 10.46 5.56 8.01
C LEU A 68 9.18 4.96 8.64
N GLU A 69 9.31 4.25 9.77
CA GLU A 69 8.16 3.72 10.50
C GLU A 69 7.34 4.86 11.13
N ALA A 70 8.01 5.85 11.72
CA ALA A 70 7.37 7.04 12.28
C ALA A 70 6.65 7.85 11.19
N SER A 71 7.25 8.03 10.01
CA SER A 71 6.59 8.65 8.85
C SER A 71 5.32 7.89 8.44
N ALA A 72 5.38 6.55 8.41
CA ALA A 72 4.21 5.71 8.11
C ALA A 72 3.12 5.80 9.19
N ALA A 73 3.53 5.82 10.46
CA ALA A 73 2.63 5.98 11.59
C ALA A 73 1.95 7.34 11.61
N TYR A 74 2.70 8.40 11.41
CA TYR A 74 2.17 9.75 11.31
C TYR A 74 1.19 9.90 10.15
N THR A 75 1.56 9.39 8.96
CA THR A 75 0.69 9.39 7.78
C THR A 75 -0.64 8.68 8.06
N THR A 76 -0.59 7.58 8.82
CA THR A 76 -1.79 6.79 9.14
C THR A 76 -2.64 7.42 10.25
N LEU A 77 -2.01 7.86 11.34
CA LEU A 77 -2.67 8.22 12.59
C LEU A 77 -2.98 9.70 12.69
N VAL A 78 -2.10 10.55 12.16
CA VAL A 78 -2.25 12.01 12.22
C VAL A 78 -2.87 12.53 10.92
N ARG A 79 -2.33 12.14 9.76
CA ARG A 79 -2.89 12.54 8.44
C ARG A 79 -4.14 11.72 8.04
N GLY A 80 -4.52 10.71 8.81
CA GLY A 80 -5.69 9.85 8.54
C GLY A 80 -5.57 8.96 7.29
N GLN A 81 -4.40 8.91 6.66
CA GLN A 81 -4.17 8.17 5.43
C GLN A 81 -3.78 6.72 5.75
N THR A 82 -4.79 5.86 5.86
CA THR A 82 -4.61 4.43 6.21
C THR A 82 -3.85 3.59 5.18
N ARG A 83 -3.74 4.07 3.94
CA ARG A 83 -2.99 3.44 2.85
C ARG A 83 -2.08 4.45 2.18
N PHE A 84 -0.80 4.15 2.13
CA PHE A 84 0.23 5.03 1.59
C PHE A 84 1.07 4.33 0.52
N SER A 85 1.66 5.11 -0.37
CA SER A 85 2.64 4.63 -1.32
C SER A 85 4.05 4.69 -0.73
N ARG A 86 5.02 4.00 -1.36
CA ARG A 86 6.43 4.19 -1.00
C ARG A 86 6.87 5.64 -1.16
N ARG A 87 6.40 6.33 -2.21
CA ARG A 87 6.75 7.74 -2.47
C ARG A 87 6.29 8.64 -1.33
N ASP A 88 5.07 8.43 -0.83
CA ASP A 88 4.49 9.22 0.26
C ASP A 88 5.39 9.14 1.52
N ILE A 89 5.85 7.93 1.86
CA ILE A 89 6.75 7.71 3.01
C ILE A 89 8.13 8.32 2.78
N MET A 90 8.64 8.31 1.55
CA MET A 90 9.93 8.94 1.24
C MET A 90 9.84 10.47 1.35
N LEU A 91 8.75 11.07 0.87
CA LEU A 91 8.50 12.50 1.02
C LEU A 91 8.39 12.89 2.50
N ALA A 92 7.63 12.12 3.28
CA ALA A 92 7.52 12.33 4.73
C ALA A 92 8.88 12.14 5.45
N LEU A 93 9.74 11.23 4.98
CA LEU A 93 11.10 11.12 5.52
C LEU A 93 11.94 12.38 5.22
N ASP A 94 11.82 12.93 4.01
CA ASP A 94 12.53 14.14 3.62
C ASP A 94 12.11 15.37 4.45
N GLU A 95 10.85 15.41 4.91
CA GLU A 95 10.37 16.44 5.84
C GLU A 95 11.08 16.37 7.21
N ILE A 96 11.38 15.15 7.70
CA ILE A 96 12.07 14.94 8.98
C ILE A 96 13.57 15.24 8.85
N GLU A 97 14.20 14.71 7.80
CA GLU A 97 15.66 14.54 7.68
C GLU A 97 16.30 15.54 6.70
N ARG A 98 15.83 16.80 6.67
CA ARG A 98 16.42 17.84 5.80
C ARG A 98 17.93 18.05 5.98
N ASP A 99 18.50 17.59 7.10
CA ASP A 99 19.91 17.76 7.47
C ASP A 99 20.74 16.46 7.41
N GLN A 100 20.14 15.33 7.02
CA GLN A 100 20.78 14.01 7.10
C GLN A 100 20.84 13.32 5.73
N ASP A 101 22.06 13.06 5.28
CA ASP A 101 22.33 12.50 3.95
C ASP A 101 22.18 10.97 3.92
N PHE A 102 20.94 10.47 3.98
CA PHE A 102 20.68 9.07 3.70
C PHE A 102 20.63 8.80 2.19
N THR A 103 21.47 7.87 1.72
CA THR A 103 21.44 7.43 0.33
C THR A 103 20.11 6.77 -0.03
N GLN A 104 19.69 6.89 -1.29
CA GLN A 104 18.46 6.26 -1.78
C GLN A 104 18.46 4.74 -1.56
N GLU A 105 19.61 4.09 -1.73
CA GLU A 105 19.77 2.66 -1.44
C GLU A 105 19.48 2.35 0.03
N ALA A 106 20.04 3.13 0.96
CA ALA A 106 19.80 2.94 2.39
C ALA A 106 18.31 3.09 2.75
N ARG A 107 17.64 4.07 2.14
CA ARG A 107 16.19 4.30 2.32
C ARG A 107 15.37 3.11 1.82
N ILE A 108 15.64 2.63 0.61
CA ILE A 108 14.94 1.46 0.03
C ILE A 108 15.20 0.19 0.84
N LYS A 109 16.45 -0.03 1.25
CA LYS A 109 16.84 -1.19 2.06
C LYS A 109 16.15 -1.18 3.42
N SER A 110 16.04 -0.01 4.04
CA SER A 110 15.36 0.17 5.34
C SER A 110 13.86 0.02 5.22
N PHE A 111 13.24 0.57 4.17
CA PHE A 111 11.84 0.31 3.87
C PHE A 111 11.57 -1.20 3.67
N GLY A 112 12.46 -1.90 2.97
CA GLY A 112 12.39 -3.36 2.82
C GLY A 112 12.52 -4.12 4.15
N LYS A 113 13.29 -3.59 5.12
CA LYS A 113 13.35 -4.17 6.48
C LYS A 113 11.98 -4.07 7.18
N LEU A 114 11.27 -2.95 7.03
CA LEU A 114 9.93 -2.77 7.62
C LEU A 114 8.91 -3.75 7.05
N LEU A 115 8.99 -4.05 5.75
CA LEU A 115 8.17 -5.09 5.13
C LEU A 115 8.46 -6.48 5.69
N ARG A 116 9.74 -6.85 5.81
CA ARG A 116 10.14 -8.16 6.34
C ARG A 116 9.83 -8.32 7.83
N ARG A 117 9.93 -7.24 8.60
CA ARG A 117 9.56 -7.21 10.03
C ARG A 117 8.06 -7.31 10.23
N GLY A 118 7.25 -6.98 9.21
CA GLY A 118 5.79 -6.92 9.32
C GLY A 118 5.28 -5.66 10.02
N SER A 119 6.11 -4.62 10.12
CA SER A 119 5.69 -3.31 10.61
C SER A 119 4.79 -2.59 9.62
N ILE A 120 5.16 -2.72 8.35
CA ILE A 120 4.40 -2.26 7.20
C ILE A 120 4.05 -3.50 6.38
N VAL A 121 2.82 -3.55 5.88
CA VAL A 121 2.31 -4.63 5.04
C VAL A 121 1.91 -4.09 3.67
N ARG A 122 2.11 -4.90 2.63
CA ARG A 122 1.59 -4.60 1.29
C ARG A 122 0.11 -4.96 1.26
N VAL A 123 -0.71 -4.01 0.84
CA VAL A 123 -2.18 -4.17 0.79
C VAL A 123 -2.66 -4.30 -0.65
N ASP A 124 -1.99 -3.63 -1.60
CA ASP A 124 -2.28 -3.68 -3.03
C ASP A 124 -0.99 -3.41 -3.84
N ASP A 125 -1.09 -3.29 -5.16
CA ASP A 125 0.05 -2.97 -6.01
C ASP A 125 0.55 -1.55 -5.72
N GLY A 126 1.76 -1.44 -5.15
CA GLY A 126 2.34 -0.17 -4.75
C GLY A 126 1.67 0.52 -3.55
N LYS A 127 0.71 -0.13 -2.87
CA LYS A 127 0.05 0.39 -1.66
C LYS A 127 0.42 -0.41 -0.42
N PHE A 128 0.70 0.33 0.64
CA PHE A 128 1.16 -0.18 1.92
C PHE A 128 0.31 0.39 3.05
N ALA A 129 0.30 -0.31 4.18
CA ALA A 129 -0.32 0.15 5.42
C ALA A 129 0.53 -0.31 6.60
N LEU A 130 0.35 0.32 7.76
CA LEU A 130 0.86 -0.23 9.01
C LEU A 130 0.16 -1.56 9.33
N SER A 131 0.91 -2.48 9.91
CA SER A 131 0.29 -3.64 10.55
C SER A 131 -0.52 -3.22 11.77
N ARG A 132 -1.52 -4.03 12.11
CA ARG A 132 -2.40 -3.77 13.26
C ARG A 132 -1.61 -3.59 14.55
N SER A 133 -0.61 -4.44 14.79
CA SER A 133 0.24 -4.38 15.98
C SER A 133 1.04 -3.09 16.05
N THR A 134 1.67 -2.69 14.94
CA THR A 134 2.47 -1.46 14.88
C THR A 134 1.57 -0.25 15.06
N ARG A 135 0.43 -0.21 14.35
CA ARG A 135 -0.55 0.86 14.49
C ARG A 135 -0.97 1.03 15.96
N PHE A 136 -1.37 -0.06 16.62
CA PHE A 136 -1.78 -0.04 18.01
C PHE A 136 -0.67 0.47 18.95
N SER A 137 0.56 -0.01 18.78
CA SER A 137 1.71 0.48 19.56
C SER A 137 1.97 1.98 19.39
N TYR A 138 1.74 2.53 18.21
CA TYR A 138 1.86 3.97 17.99
C TYR A 138 0.66 4.75 18.55
N GLU A 139 -0.56 4.21 18.47
CA GLU A 139 -1.76 4.79 19.10
C GLU A 139 -1.59 4.87 20.63
N GLU A 140 -1.02 3.84 21.27
CA GLU A 140 -0.70 3.86 22.72
C GLU A 140 0.38 4.89 23.08
N LYS A 141 1.43 5.00 22.25
CA LYS A 141 2.48 6.00 22.50
C LYS A 141 1.95 7.43 22.33
N LEU A 142 1.05 7.64 21.37
CA LEU A 142 0.39 8.93 21.16
C LEU A 142 -0.49 9.34 22.34
N SER A 143 -1.29 8.41 22.86
CA SER A 143 -2.14 8.69 24.03
C SER A 143 -1.33 8.88 25.31
N ALA A 144 -0.16 8.23 25.44
CA ALA A 144 0.72 8.40 26.58
C ALA A 144 1.54 9.72 26.58
N THR A 145 1.59 10.43 25.45
CA THR A 145 2.39 11.65 25.28
C THR A 145 1.56 12.94 25.34
N GLY A 146 0.23 12.84 25.49
CA GLY A 146 -0.71 13.97 25.64
C GLY A 146 -1.05 14.27 27.10
#